data_AF-A0AAV1CV89-F1
#
_entry.id   AF-A0AAV1CV89-F1
#
_cell.length_a   1.000
_cell.length_b   1.000
_cell.length_c   1.000
_cell.angle_alpha   90.00
_cell.angle_beta   90.00
_cell.angle_gamma   90.00
#
_symmetry.space_group_name_H-M   'P 1'
#
loop_
_entity.id
_entity.type
_entity.pdbx_description
1 polymer ?
#
loop_
_entity_poly.entity_id
_entity_poly.type
_entity_poly.pdbx_seq_one_letter_code
_entity_poly.pdbx_strand_id
1 'polypeptide(L)'
;MANPKSLIPFFLMLTILAAFLLCSTSASTDPADSDDEAEAEAAAAQFVKKTIDSHSIVIFSKSYCPYCRRAKGVFKELEQKPHVVELDERGIIALMLCPLFATGFSC
;
A
#
# COMPACT_ATOMS: atom_id res chain seq x y z
N MET A 1 -33.58 36.15 -36.00
CA MET A 1 -33.72 36.43 -34.55
C MET A 1 -33.61 35.11 -33.80
N ALA A 2 -32.39 34.73 -33.40
CA ALA A 2 -32.15 33.50 -32.65
C ALA A 2 -32.54 33.70 -31.18
N ASN A 3 -33.29 32.77 -30.61
CA ASN A 3 -33.88 32.88 -29.28
C ASN A 3 -32.88 32.35 -28.22
N PRO A 4 -32.38 33.18 -27.29
CA PRO A 4 -31.18 32.86 -26.49
C PRO A 4 -31.40 31.81 -25.37
N LYS A 5 -32.62 31.32 -25.17
CA LYS A 5 -32.97 30.43 -24.05
C LYS A 5 -32.83 28.92 -24.33
N SER A 6 -32.51 28.51 -25.56
CA SER A 6 -32.25 27.09 -25.89
C SER A 6 -30.77 26.73 -25.93
N LEU A 7 -29.87 27.72 -25.78
CA LEU A 7 -28.42 27.54 -25.93
C LEU A 7 -27.73 27.18 -24.61
N ILE A 8 -28.36 27.52 -23.49
CA ILE A 8 -27.88 27.30 -22.12
C ILE A 8 -27.69 25.80 -21.78
N PRO A 9 -28.62 24.86 -22.09
CA PRO A 9 -28.42 23.45 -21.71
C PRO A 9 -27.33 22.76 -22.53
N PHE A 10 -27.07 23.21 -23.75
CA PHE A 10 -26.05 22.62 -24.62
C PHE A 10 -24.63 23.00 -24.17
N PHE A 11 -24.44 24.26 -23.78
CA PHE A 11 -23.19 24.72 -23.17
C PHE A 11 -22.91 24.06 -21.83
N LEU A 12 -23.95 23.85 -21.01
CA LEU A 12 -23.83 23.22 -19.70
C LEU A 12 -23.48 21.72 -19.81
N MET A 13 -23.98 21.03 -20.83
CA MET A 13 -23.58 19.64 -21.13
C MET A 13 -22.14 19.53 -21.64
N LEU A 14 -21.69 20.49 -22.46
CA LEU A 14 -20.32 20.49 -22.97
C LEU A 14 -19.29 20.77 -21.87
N THR A 15 -19.61 21.64 -20.91
CA THR A 15 -18.73 21.92 -19.76
C THR A 15 -18.68 20.76 -18.77
N ILE A 16 -19.79 20.04 -18.55
CA ILE A 16 -19.82 18.83 -17.71
C ILE A 16 -18.98 17.71 -18.33
N LEU A 17 -19.06 17.48 -19.64
CA LEU A 17 -18.28 16.46 -20.33
C LEU A 17 -16.77 16.77 -20.33
N ALA A 18 -16.40 18.04 -20.53
CA ALA A 18 -15.01 18.49 -20.46
C ALA A 18 -14.43 18.37 -19.04
N ALA A 19 -15.22 18.67 -18.01
CA ALA A 19 -14.79 18.50 -16.60
C ALA A 19 -14.55 17.03 -16.23
N PHE A 20 -15.37 16.10 -16.75
CA PHE A 20 -15.17 14.66 -16.59
C PHE A 20 -13.89 14.18 -17.26
N LEU A 21 -13.57 14.71 -18.44
CA LEU A 21 -12.35 14.39 -19.17
C LEU A 21 -11.10 14.99 -18.52
N LEU A 22 -11.16 16.22 -17.98
CA LEU A 22 -10.03 16.83 -17.25
C LEU A 22 -9.73 16.12 -15.91
N CYS A 23 -10.74 15.58 -15.23
CA CYS A 23 -10.55 14.87 -13.96
C CYS A 23 -9.80 13.53 -14.13
N SER A 24 -9.80 12.97 -15.34
CA SER A 24 -9.15 11.68 -15.64
C SER A 24 -7.65 11.81 -15.97
N THR A 25 -7.11 13.03 -16.13
CA THR A 25 -5.70 13.25 -16.50
C THR A 25 -4.81 13.76 -15.37
N SER A 26 -5.22 13.66 -14.10
CA SER A 26 -4.26 13.70 -12.99
C SER A 26 -3.54 12.36 -12.88
N ALA A 27 -2.83 11.98 -13.94
CA ALA A 27 -1.72 11.06 -13.80
C ALA A 27 -0.62 11.85 -13.10
N SER A 28 -0.49 11.65 -11.79
CA SER A 28 0.73 11.90 -11.05
C SER A 28 1.83 11.04 -11.65
N THR A 29 2.46 11.51 -12.74
CA THR A 29 3.81 11.08 -13.08
C THR A 29 4.75 11.92 -12.24
N ASP A 30 4.96 11.49 -10.99
CA ASP A 30 6.14 11.90 -10.26
C ASP A 30 7.36 11.36 -11.04
N PRO A 31 8.28 12.22 -11.53
CA PRO A 31 9.45 11.77 -12.26
C PRO A 31 10.40 11.04 -11.30
N ALA A 32 10.92 9.92 -11.80
CA ALA A 32 11.89 9.05 -11.17
C ALA A 32 13.11 9.79 -10.62
N ASP A 33 13.49 9.44 -9.40
CA ASP A 33 14.90 9.39 -8.97
C ASP A 33 15.03 8.32 -7.87
N SER A 34 15.27 7.06 -8.29
CA SER A 34 15.96 5.96 -7.58
C SER A 34 15.57 4.59 -8.17
N ASP A 35 16.24 4.18 -9.25
CA ASP A 35 16.10 2.83 -9.82
C ASP A 35 16.58 1.72 -8.85
N ASP A 36 17.21 2.08 -7.72
CA ASP A 36 17.67 1.15 -6.67
C ASP A 36 16.58 0.76 -5.63
N GLU A 37 15.53 1.57 -5.45
CA GLU A 37 14.47 1.30 -4.44
C GLU A 37 13.39 0.35 -4.98
N ALA A 38 13.08 0.44 -6.30
CA ALA A 38 12.08 -0.39 -6.95
C ALA A 38 12.50 -1.87 -7.03
N GLU A 39 13.80 -2.15 -7.19
CA GLU A 39 14.32 -3.52 -7.18
C GLU A 39 14.26 -4.14 -5.76
N ALA A 40 14.54 -3.35 -4.72
CA ALA A 40 14.44 -3.79 -3.33
C ALA A 40 12.99 -4.09 -2.93
N GLU A 41 12.03 -3.25 -3.33
CA GLU A 41 10.60 -3.51 -3.12
C GLU A 41 10.13 -4.75 -3.89
N ALA A 42 10.53 -4.90 -5.15
CA ALA A 42 10.19 -6.06 -5.95
C ALA A 42 10.75 -7.35 -5.34
N ALA A 43 11.99 -7.33 -4.82
CA ALA A 43 12.59 -8.46 -4.13
C ALA A 43 11.85 -8.79 -2.82
N ALA A 44 11.44 -7.79 -2.04
CA ALA A 44 10.65 -7.97 -0.83
C ALA A 44 9.26 -8.55 -1.14
N ALA A 45 8.57 -8.03 -2.16
CA ALA A 45 7.27 -8.52 -2.60
C ALA A 45 7.35 -9.98 -3.09
N GLN A 46 8.38 -10.33 -3.86
CA GLN A 46 8.63 -11.70 -4.27
C GLN A 46 8.91 -12.62 -3.08
N PHE A 47 9.66 -12.17 -2.08
CA PHE A 47 9.93 -12.94 -0.86
C PHE A 47 8.65 -13.20 -0.06
N VAL A 48 7.83 -12.17 0.15
CA VAL A 48 6.55 -12.30 0.84
C VAL A 48 5.65 -13.30 0.12
N LYS A 49 5.51 -13.14 -1.21
CA LYS A 49 4.68 -14.04 -2.03
C LYS A 49 5.15 -15.50 -1.93
N LYS A 50 6.45 -15.75 -2.12
CA LYS A 50 7.03 -17.11 -2.00
C LYS A 50 6.80 -17.72 -0.62
N THR A 51 6.90 -16.91 0.44
CA THR A 51 6.73 -17.38 1.82
C THR A 51 5.28 -17.77 2.11
N ILE A 52 4.32 -16.97 1.62
CA ILE A 52 2.89 -17.26 1.72
C ILE A 52 2.53 -18.51 0.92
N ASP A 53 3.07 -18.67 -0.29
CA ASP A 53 2.81 -19.84 -1.13
C ASP A 53 3.38 -21.14 -0.51
N SER A 54 4.41 -21.04 0.35
CA SER A 54 5.08 -22.20 0.95
C SER A 54 4.48 -22.67 2.27
N HIS A 55 3.70 -21.82 2.97
CA HIS A 55 3.20 -22.13 4.31
C HIS A 55 1.73 -21.76 4.45
N SER A 56 0.96 -22.61 5.12
CA SER A 56 -0.48 -22.36 5.35
C SER A 56 -0.75 -21.14 6.23
N ILE A 57 0.15 -20.83 7.17
CA ILE A 57 0.02 -19.71 8.09
C ILE A 57 1.40 -19.08 8.28
N VAL A 58 1.52 -17.80 7.94
CA VAL A 58 2.75 -17.01 8.05
C VAL A 58 2.50 -15.81 8.97
N ILE A 59 3.41 -15.56 9.91
CA ILE A 59 3.39 -14.40 10.80
C ILE A 59 4.65 -13.60 10.56
N PHE A 60 4.49 -12.42 9.97
CA PHE A 60 5.54 -11.41 9.94
C PHE A 60 5.53 -10.65 11.26
N SER A 61 6.65 -10.65 11.97
CA SER A 61 6.77 -10.19 13.36
C SER A 61 8.00 -9.30 13.53
N LYS A 62 8.03 -8.57 14.64
CA LYS A 62 9.27 -8.03 15.20
C LYS A 62 9.48 -8.62 16.58
N SER A 63 10.69 -9.08 16.89
CA SER A 63 11.02 -9.79 18.15
C SER A 63 10.63 -9.00 19.41
N TYR A 64 10.77 -7.67 19.35
CA TYR A 64 10.48 -6.75 20.44
C TYR A 64 9.00 -6.33 20.54
N CYS A 65 8.19 -6.56 19.50
CA CYS A 65 6.85 -5.99 19.40
C CYS A 65 5.84 -6.72 20.32
N PRO A 66 5.14 -6.00 21.25
CA PRO A 66 4.16 -6.62 22.14
C PRO A 66 2.91 -7.13 21.40
N TYR A 67 2.54 -6.54 20.27
CA TYR A 67 1.41 -6.98 19.46
C TYR A 67 1.67 -8.34 18.80
N CYS A 68 2.86 -8.53 18.23
CA CYS A 68 3.25 -9.79 17.60
C CYS A 68 3.28 -10.95 18.61
N ARG A 69 3.68 -10.70 19.86
CA ARG A 69 3.64 -11.71 20.94
C ARG A 69 2.23 -12.19 21.24
N ARG A 70 1.26 -11.28 21.29
CA ARG A 70 -0.16 -11.62 21.50
C ARG A 70 -0.69 -12.48 20.35
N ALA A 71 -0.42 -12.07 19.10
CA ALA A 71 -0.84 -12.83 17.92
C ALA A 71 -0.28 -14.26 17.93
N LYS A 72 1.02 -14.44 18.22
CA LYS A 72 1.65 -15.77 18.36
C LYS A 72 1.01 -16.62 19.47
N GLY A 73 0.55 -15.99 20.56
CA GLY A 73 -0.15 -16.66 21.65
C GLY A 73 -1.45 -17.32 21.20
N VAL A 74 -2.25 -16.63 20.38
CA VAL A 74 -3.52 -17.16 19.85
C VAL A 74 -3.29 -18.43 19.02
N PHE A 75 -2.28 -18.45 18.16
CA PHE A 75 -1.97 -19.64 17.37
C PHE A 75 -1.48 -20.81 18.23
N LYS A 76 -0.79 -20.53 19.34
CA LYS A 76 -0.38 -21.55 20.31
C LYS A 76 -1.58 -22.19 21.02
N GLU A 77 -2.60 -21.40 21.35
CA GLU A 77 -3.86 -21.90 21.95
C GLU A 77 -4.65 -22.77 20.97
N LEU A 78 -4.58 -22.46 19.68
CA LEU A 78 -5.21 -23.24 18.60
C LEU A 78 -4.39 -24.47 18.18
N GLU A 79 -3.27 -24.77 18.85
CA GLU A 79 -2.34 -25.86 18.54
C GLU A 79 -1.80 -25.84 17.08
N GLN A 80 -1.86 -24.68 16.42
CA GLN A 80 -1.33 -24.48 15.08
C GLN A 80 0.06 -23.88 15.17
N LYS A 81 1.00 -24.41 14.35
CA LYS A 81 2.37 -23.92 14.30
C LYS A 81 2.56 -22.99 13.10
N PRO A 82 2.40 -21.66 13.26
CA PRO A 82 2.63 -20.72 12.18
C PRO A 82 4.13 -20.61 11.86
N HIS A 83 4.43 -20.31 10.60
CA HIS A 83 5.77 -19.92 10.18
C HIS A 83 6.02 -18.46 10.57
N VAL A 84 6.99 -18.21 11.45
CA VAL A 84 7.30 -16.86 11.93
C VAL A 84 8.51 -16.31 11.19
N VAL A 85 8.34 -15.13 10.58
CA VAL A 85 9.41 -14.37 9.94
C VAL A 85 9.64 -13.11 10.77
N GLU A 86 10.79 -13.01 11.44
CA GLU A 86 11.19 -11.79 12.16
C GLU A 86 11.82 -10.80 11.17
N LEU A 87 11.22 -9.61 11.10
CA LEU A 87 11.61 -8.55 10.17
C LEU A 87 12.78 -7.72 10.71
N ASP A 88 12.99 -7.68 12.03
CA ASP A 88 14.10 -6.97 12.66
C ASP A 88 15.46 -7.64 12.41
N GLU A 89 15.47 -8.96 12.21
CA GLU A 89 16.68 -9.72 11.84
C GLU A 89 17.02 -9.56 10.35
N ARG A 90 16.06 -9.06 9.55
CA ARG A 90 16.15 -8.91 8.10
C ARG A 90 16.07 -7.43 7.76
N GLY A 91 17.18 -6.72 7.99
CA GLY A 91 17.32 -5.26 7.84
C GLY A 91 16.93 -4.66 6.47
N ILE A 92 16.58 -5.49 5.50
CA ILE A 92 16.08 -5.12 4.17
C ILE A 92 14.74 -4.35 4.25
N ILE A 93 13.88 -4.63 5.23
CA ILE A 93 12.53 -4.01 5.32
C ILE A 93 12.50 -2.88 6.37
N ALA A 94 13.50 -2.78 7.24
CA ALA A 94 13.57 -1.79 8.31
C ALA A 94 13.85 -0.37 7.81
N LEU A 95 14.57 -0.23 6.68
CA LEU A 95 14.94 1.08 6.13
C LEU A 95 13.78 1.74 5.36
N MET A 96 12.96 0.97 4.63
CA MET A 96 11.83 1.53 3.85
C MET A 96 10.58 1.86 4.67
N LEU A 97 10.37 1.26 5.85
CA LEU A 97 9.21 1.54 6.71
C LEU A 97 9.44 2.66 7.74
N CYS A 98 10.63 3.25 7.79
CA CYS A 98 10.93 4.34 8.71
C CYS A 98 10.24 5.69 8.40
N PRO A 99 9.80 6.03 7.16
CA PRO A 99 9.05 7.28 6.97
C PRO A 99 7.65 7.22 7.59
N LEU A 100 7.03 6.03 7.68
CA LEU A 100 5.66 5.89 8.22
C LEU A 100 5.61 5.83 9.74
N PHE A 101 6.72 5.49 10.41
CA PHE A 101 6.83 5.60 11.88
C PHE A 101 7.24 7.02 12.33
N ALA A 102 7.71 7.88 11.42
CA ALA A 102 8.05 9.27 11.71
C ALA A 102 6.82 10.19 11.81
N THR A 103 5.66 9.79 11.28
CA THR A 103 4.39 10.53 11.44
C THR A 103 3.49 9.86 12.48
N GLY A 104 3.94 9.81 13.73
CA GLY A 104 3.10 10.14 14.87
C GLY A 104 1.80 9.36 15.13
N PHE A 105 1.67 8.09 14.74
CA PHE A 105 0.65 7.24 15.36
C PHE A 105 1.20 6.68 16.68
N SER A 106 1.04 7.48 17.73
CA SER A 106 1.17 7.04 19.12
C SER A 106 0.34 5.77 19.35
N CYS A 107 0.89 4.85 20.12
CA CYS A 107 0.13 3.86 20.89
C CYS A 107 -1.08 4.49 21.58
#